data_AF-X1V299-F1
#
_entry.id   AF-X1V299-F1
#
_cell.length_a   1.000
_cell.length_b   1.000
_cell.length_c   1.000
_cell.angle_alpha   90.00
_cell.angle_beta   90.00
_cell.angle_gamma   90.00
#
_symmetry.space_group_name_H-M   'P 1'
#
loop_
_entity.id
_entity.type
_entity.pdbx_description
1 polymer ?
#
loop_
_entity_poly.entity_id
_entity_poly.type
_entity_poly.pdbx_seq_one_letter_code
_entity_poly.pdbx_strand_id
1 'polypeptide(L)'
;MSWSGRAAIREGAIRKYIDPKLTVVILPMIVKHILNPEKLFVLSATAKEVFKSVVKITYQGLLAESARKSFSVEDTAAAVKGGREG
;
A
#
# COMPACT_ATOMS: atom_id res chain seq x y z
N MET A 1 10.47 -11.36 -4.74
CA MET A 1 11.14 -10.43 -3.80
C MET A 1 10.27 -10.28 -2.55
N SER A 2 10.64 -10.87 -1.41
CA SER A 2 9.81 -10.85 -0.20
C SER A 2 9.91 -9.49 0.50
N TRP A 3 8.87 -8.67 0.41
CA TRP A 3 8.76 -7.43 1.19
C TRP A 3 8.57 -7.80 2.66
N SER A 4 9.65 -7.85 3.43
CA SER A 4 9.56 -8.11 4.87
C SER A 4 9.36 -6.78 5.58
N GLY A 5 8.12 -6.49 6.02
CA GLY A 5 7.79 -5.28 6.79
C GLY A 5 8.70 -5.07 8.01
N ARG A 6 9.37 -6.12 8.49
CA ARG A 6 10.42 -6.09 9.52
C ARG A 6 11.66 -5.28 9.11
N ALA A 7 12.13 -5.39 7.87
CA ALA A 7 13.27 -4.62 7.37
C ALA A 7 12.94 -3.11 7.32
N ALA A 8 11.75 -2.77 6.82
CA ALA A 8 11.28 -1.39 6.74
C ALA A 8 11.08 -0.73 8.13
N ILE A 9 10.70 -1.48 9.16
CA ILE A 9 10.66 -0.96 10.54
C ILE A 9 12.07 -0.76 11.10
N ARG A 10 12.97 -1.71 10.87
CA ARG A 10 14.37 -1.63 11.34
C ARG A 10 15.11 -0.45 10.71
N GLU A 11 14.82 -0.14 9.45
CA GLU A 11 15.37 1.01 8.71
C GLU A 11 14.65 2.33 9.04
N GLY A 12 13.64 2.31 9.92
CA GLY A 12 12.88 3.50 10.30
C GLY A 12 11.96 4.04 9.20
N ALA A 13 11.75 3.28 8.13
CA ALA A 13 10.85 3.66 7.03
C ALA A 13 9.38 3.56 7.45
N ILE A 14 9.04 2.63 8.34
CA ILE A 14 7.72 2.50 8.97
C ILE A 14 7.78 3.05 10.39
N ARG A 15 6.69 3.68 10.84
CA ARG A 15 6.58 4.21 12.20
C ARG A 15 6.75 3.08 13.24
N LYS A 16 7.63 3.28 14.22
CA LYS A 16 8.06 2.25 15.18
C LYS A 16 6.93 1.68 16.05
N TYR A 17 5.83 2.41 16.24
CA TYR A 17 4.69 1.96 17.04
C TYR A 17 3.73 1.03 16.26
N ILE A 18 3.97 0.80 14.97
CA ILE A 18 3.13 -0.03 14.13
C ILE A 18 3.64 -1.47 14.15
N ASP A 19 2.75 -2.43 14.44
CA ASP A 19 3.06 -3.85 14.32
C ASP A 19 3.18 -4.25 12.84
N PRO A 20 4.34 -4.72 12.36
CA PRO A 20 4.52 -5.16 10.98
C PRO A 20 3.64 -6.35 10.58
N LYS A 21 3.15 -7.16 11.53
CA LYS A 21 2.20 -8.23 11.22
C LYS A 21 0.84 -7.65 10.84
N LEU A 22 0.41 -6.58 11.52
CA LEU A 22 -0.84 -5.90 11.20
C LEU A 22 -0.78 -5.25 9.81
N THR A 23 0.36 -4.67 9.40
CA THR A 23 0.46 -4.03 8.08
C THR A 23 0.30 -5.03 6.93
N VAL A 24 0.83 -6.24 7.09
CA VAL A 24 0.70 -7.33 6.10
C VAL A 24 -0.73 -7.83 5.97
N VAL A 25 -1.54 -7.74 7.03
CA VAL A 25 -2.94 -8.20 7.02
C VAL A 25 -3.90 -7.09 6.56
N ILE A 26 -3.69 -5.87 7.05
CA ILE A 26 -4.58 -4.73 6.80
C ILE A 26 -4.57 -4.34 5.32
N LEU A 27 -3.40 -4.28 4.68
CA LEU A 27 -3.30 -3.80 3.30
C LEU A 27 -4.10 -4.68 2.31
N PRO A 28 -3.97 -6.02 2.29
CA PRO A 28 -4.81 -6.88 1.46
C PRO A 28 -6.31 -6.78 1.79
N MET A 29 -6.67 -6.64 3.07
CA MET A 29 -8.07 -6.51 3.49
C MET A 29 -8.70 -5.23 2.94
N ILE A 30 -8.02 -4.09 3.07
CA ILE A 30 -8.49 -2.80 2.54
C ILE A 30 -8.65 -2.89 1.02
N VAL A 31 -7.63 -3.41 0.32
CA VAL A 31 -7.68 -3.55 -1.14
C VAL A 31 -8.86 -4.42 -1.57
N LYS A 32 -9.06 -5.59 -0.94
CA LYS A 32 -10.18 -6.50 -1.25
C LYS A 32 -11.55 -5.87 -0.97
N HIS A 33 -11.69 -5.10 0.10
CA HIS A 33 -12.97 -4.48 0.46
C HIS A 33 -13.32 -3.26 -0.39
N ILE A 34 -12.32 -2.50 -0.83
CA ILE A 34 -12.54 -1.25 -1.56
C ILE A 34 -12.55 -1.48 -3.08
N LEU A 35 -11.70 -2.38 -3.60
CA LEU A 35 -11.70 -2.75 -5.02
C LEU A 35 -12.71 -3.86 -5.31
N ASN A 36 -13.98 -3.60 -5.04
CA ASN A 36 -15.07 -4.44 -5.53
C ASN A 36 -16.00 -3.62 -6.45
N PRO A 37 -16.71 -4.27 -7.40
CA PRO A 37 -17.52 -3.55 -8.39
C PRO A 37 -18.57 -2.61 -7.78
N GLU A 38 -19.23 -3.02 -6.69
CA GLU A 38 -20.26 -2.22 -6.02
C GLU A 38 -19.68 -0.91 -5.47
N LYS A 39 -18.52 -0.97 -4.81
CA LYS A 39 -17.86 0.22 -4.26
C LYS A 39 -17.30 1.12 -5.34
N LEU A 40 -16.74 0.55 -6.41
CA LEU A 40 -16.24 1.34 -7.55
C LEU A 40 -17.37 2.10 -8.24
N PHE A 41 -18.54 1.48 -8.38
CA PHE A 41 -19.73 2.13 -8.92
C PHE A 41 -20.17 3.32 -8.05
N VAL A 42 -20.27 3.12 -6.73
CA VAL A 42 -20.64 4.20 -5.78
C VAL A 42 -19.63 5.34 -5.82
N LEU A 43 -18.34 5.05 -5.90
CA LEU A 43 -17.28 6.05 -5.92
C LEU A 43 -17.18 6.80 -7.26
N SER A 44 -17.86 6.32 -8.31
CA SER A 44 -17.76 6.87 -9.67
C SER A 44 -16.29 7.04 -10.13
N ALA A 45 -15.46 6.06 -9.79
CA ALA A 45 -14.02 6.08 -10.03
C ALA A 45 -13.54 4.74 -10.58
N THR A 46 -12.46 4.76 -11.35
CA THR A 46 -11.85 3.53 -11.86
C THR A 46 -11.13 2.76 -10.76
N ALA A 47 -11.01 1.45 -10.92
CA ALA A 47 -10.22 0.60 -10.02
C ALA A 47 -8.78 1.12 -9.84
N LYS A 48 -8.20 1.71 -10.89
CA LYS A 48 -6.85 2.28 -10.87
C LYS A 48 -6.77 3.51 -9.96
N GLU A 49 -7.72 4.45 -10.07
CA GLU A 49 -7.76 5.66 -9.24
C GLU A 49 -8.00 5.32 -7.77
N VAL A 50 -8.91 4.39 -7.51
CA VAL A 50 -9.23 3.92 -6.17
C VAL A 50 -8.03 3.20 -5.56
N PHE A 51 -7.35 2.32 -6.32
CA PHE A 51 -6.14 1.65 -5.85
C PHE A 51 -5.03 2.63 -5.51
N LYS A 52 -4.76 3.62 -6.38
CA LYS A 52 -3.78 4.69 -6.09
C LYS A 52 -4.12 5.43 -4.80
N SER A 53 -5.39 5.76 -4.60
CA SER A 53 -5.85 6.48 -3.41
C SER A 53 -5.69 5.65 -2.13
N VAL A 54 -6.05 4.36 -2.18
CA VAL A 54 -5.87 3.42 -1.06
C VAL A 54 -4.39 3.28 -0.70
N VAL A 55 -3.53 3.08 -1.69
CA VAL A 55 -2.08 2.98 -1.51
C VAL A 55 -1.53 4.27 -0.90
N LYS A 56 -1.93 5.44 -1.41
CA LYS A 56 -1.52 6.74 -0.86
C LYS A 56 -1.93 6.90 0.60
N ILE A 57 -3.21 6.69 0.94
CA ILE A 57 -3.73 6.85 2.30
C ILE A 57 -3.03 5.89 3.26
N THR A 58 -2.91 4.62 2.85
CA THR A 58 -2.32 3.57 3.70
C THR A 58 -0.84 3.85 3.97
N TYR A 59 -0.05 4.12 2.93
CA TYR A 59 1.38 4.38 3.11
C TYR A 59 1.66 5.74 3.77
N GLN A 60 0.83 6.76 3.57
CA GLN A 60 0.93 7.99 4.37
C GLN A 60 0.73 7.72 5.87
N GLY A 61 -0.19 6.83 6.24
CA GLY A 61 -0.39 6.41 7.64
C GLY A 61 0.75 5.55 8.21
N LEU A 62 1.28 4.64 7.39
CA LEU A 62 2.30 3.66 7.82
C LEU A 62 3.72 4.24 7.87
N LEU A 63 4.09 5.06 6.88
CA LEU A 63 5.46 5.53 6.72
C LEU A 63 5.81 6.63 7.74
N ALA A 64 7.07 6.57 8.21
CA ALA A 64 7.67 7.67 8.94
C ALA A 64 7.82 8.90 8.04
N GLU A 65 7.87 10.09 8.64
CA GLU A 65 7.91 11.35 7.89
C GLU A 65 9.11 11.44 6.93
N SER A 66 10.27 10.94 7.36
CA SER A 66 11.49 10.86 6.53
C SER A 66 11.30 9.99 5.29
N ALA A 67 10.55 8.88 5.40
CA ALA A 67 10.33 7.93 4.31
C ALA A 67 9.17 8.31 3.38
N ARG A 68 8.31 9.26 3.77
CA ARG A 68 7.25 9.76 2.88
C ARG A 68 7.81 10.51 1.67
N LYS A 69 8.97 11.15 1.80
CA LYS A 69 9.59 11.94 0.73
C LYS A 69 10.12 11.08 -0.42
N SER A 70 10.48 9.83 -0.13
CA SER A 70 10.94 8.85 -1.12
C SER A 70 9.82 7.93 -1.62
N PHE A 71 8.58 8.13 -1.16
CA PHE A 71 7.44 7.30 -1.53
C PHE A 71 6.74 7.81 -2.79
N SER A 72 6.63 6.94 -3.79
CA SER A 72 5.92 7.17 -5.04
C SER A 72 4.76 6.17 -5.19
N VAL A 73 3.54 6.71 -5.33
CA VAL A 73 2.33 5.89 -5.53
C VAL A 73 2.40 5.21 -6.90
N GLU A 74 2.92 5.90 -7.89
CA GLU A 74 3.13 5.43 -9.26
C GLU A 74 4.05 4.22 -9.30
N ASP A 75 5.21 4.28 -8.64
CA ASP A 75 6.20 3.19 -8.64
C ASP A 75 5.68 1.98 -7.86
N THR A 76 4.99 2.23 -6.75
CA THR A 76 4.34 1.18 -5.94
C THR A 76 3.25 0.46 -6.74
N ALA A 77 2.46 1.21 -7.52
CA ALA A 77 1.43 0.63 -8.37
C ALA A 77 2.01 -0.11 -9.59
N ALA A 78 3.15 0.33 -10.12
CA ALA A 78 3.85 -0.33 -11.22
C ALA A 78 4.48 -1.67 -10.80
N ALA A 79 5.02 -1.75 -9.57
CA ALA A 79 5.64 -2.97 -9.04
C ALA A 79 4.70 -4.19 -8.99
N VAL A 80 3.39 -3.96 -8.91
CA VAL A 80 2.37 -5.03 -8.93
C VAL A 80 2.22 -5.66 -10.32
N LYS A 81 2.56 -4.94 -11.41
CA LYS A 81 2.52 -5.48 -12.78
C LYS A 81 3.72 -6.38 -13.12
N GLY A 82 4.85 -6.25 -12.43
CA GLY A 82 6.10 -6.95 -12.75
C GLY A 82 6.27 -8.36 -12.16
N GLY A 83 5.25 -8.91 -11.50
CA GLY A 83 5.33 -10.20 -10.79
C GLY A 83 5.05 -11.45 -11.64
N ARG A 84 5.06 -11.36 -12.97
CA ARG A 84 4.72 -12.48 -13.86
C ARG A 84 5.72 -12.59 -15.01
N GLU A 85 6.99 -12.78 -14.67
CA GLU A 85 8.04 -13.32 -15.54
C GLU A 85 9.19 -13.78 -14.63
N GLY A 86 9.26 -15.09 -14.42
CA GLY A 86 10.17 -15.76 -13.50
C GLY A 86 9.68 -17.18 -13.23
#